data_AF-A0A959UBT3-F1
#
_entry.id   AF-A0A959UBT3-F1
#
_cell.length_a   1.000
_cell.length_b   1.000
_cell.length_c   1.000
_cell.angle_alpha   90.00
_cell.angle_beta   90.00
_cell.angle_gamma   90.00
#
_symmetry.space_group_name_H-M   'P 1'
#
loop_
_entity.id
_entity.type
_entity.pdbx_description
1 polymer ?
#
loop_
_entity_poly.entity_id
_entity_poly.type
_entity_poly.pdbx_seq_one_letter_code
_entity_poly.pdbx_strand_id
1 'polypeptide(L)'
;MDKLLKYSLSSILLLCILFSNCKKAEKIEQEADENTLLTQRKSYYQGSRYRQEYSDKLISIDSTNAEYYQGKSMAHTKIGDYHIAFPLLEKAYSLDKKEIGYYYGWLLLYYYRDYERAIARLNEYDDLTPNEPDFCWGEHINFLKGLCYKQMKDYDNAINEFNTLINYEGEHVDVYGYVYRGISHLRLENYKMAIEDFDVAIKIYPNCSMAYFYKGLTYQKLGFPKLAKEAYFTAKDLLERGYIHRESYHEVFDAISVAMVDDYINNLDQI
;
A
#
# COMPACT_ATOMS: atom_id res chain seq x y z
N MET A 1 13.66 17.47 63.69
CA MET A 1 13.10 16.70 62.57
C MET A 1 13.05 17.51 61.28
N ASP A 2 12.57 18.76 61.29
CA ASP A 2 12.44 19.60 60.08
C ASP A 2 13.72 19.88 59.30
N LYS A 3 14.87 20.06 59.96
CA LYS A 3 16.15 20.32 59.26
C LYS A 3 16.60 19.09 58.45
N LEU A 4 16.47 17.89 59.01
CA LEU A 4 16.83 16.63 58.34
C LEU A 4 15.94 16.36 57.12
N LEU A 5 14.64 16.64 57.21
CA LEU A 5 13.69 16.50 56.10
C LEU A 5 13.99 17.49 54.94
N LYS A 6 14.42 18.72 55.26
CA LYS A 6 14.85 19.70 54.25
C LYS A 6 16.13 19.29 53.53
N TYR A 7 17.10 18.72 54.25
CA TYR A 7 18.32 18.21 53.62
C TYR A 7 18.03 17.01 52.72
N SER A 8 17.17 16.07 53.14
CA SER A 8 16.79 14.93 52.28
C SER A 8 16.05 15.34 51.01
N LEU A 9 15.15 16.33 51.09
CA LEU A 9 14.46 16.88 49.91
C LEU A 9 15.42 17.63 48.98
N SER A 10 16.39 18.37 49.52
CA SER A 10 17.42 19.05 48.74
C SER A 10 18.38 18.08 48.04
N SER A 11 18.72 16.95 48.69
CA SER A 11 19.56 15.90 48.09
C SER A 11 18.83 15.14 46.97
N ILE A 12 17.53 14.86 47.15
CA ILE A 12 16.68 14.24 46.10
C ILE A 12 16.57 15.18 44.90
N LEU A 13 16.34 16.48 45.12
CA LEU A 13 16.26 17.47 44.04
C LEU A 13 17.58 17.58 43.26
N LEU A 14 18.72 17.58 43.96
CA LEU A 14 20.04 17.61 43.32
C LEU A 14 20.31 16.35 42.49
N LEU A 15 19.93 15.16 43.00
CA LEU A 15 20.01 13.91 42.24
C LEU A 15 19.13 13.98 40.99
N CYS A 16 17.88 14.44 41.09
CA CYS A 16 16.99 14.60 39.94
C CYS A 16 17.59 15.54 38.87
N ILE A 17 18.22 16.64 39.27
CA ILE A 17 18.88 17.59 38.34
C ILE A 17 20.10 16.94 37.68
N LEU A 18 20.93 16.21 38.43
CA LEU A 18 22.09 15.50 37.90
C LEU A 18 21.67 14.40 36.91
N PHE A 19 20.64 13.61 37.25
CA PHE A 19 20.06 12.61 36.35
C PHE A 19 19.47 13.26 35.09
N SER A 20 18.79 14.40 35.22
CA SER A 20 18.26 15.14 34.07
C SER A 20 19.37 15.66 33.16
N ASN A 21 20.46 16.17 33.73
CA ASN A 21 21.59 16.67 32.96
C ASN A 21 22.39 15.53 32.28
N CYS A 22 22.53 14.38 32.93
CA CYS A 22 23.18 13.20 32.36
C CYS A 22 22.40 12.68 31.14
N LYS A 23 21.06 12.51 31.28
CA LYS A 23 20.20 12.12 30.16
C LYS A 23 20.25 13.10 29.00
N LYS A 24 20.38 14.39 29.29
CA LYS A 24 20.53 15.42 28.27
C LYS A 24 21.88 15.30 27.53
N ALA A 25 22.96 15.03 28.26
CA ALA A 25 24.29 14.83 27.66
C ALA A 25 24.34 13.56 26.80
N GLU A 26 23.80 12.44 27.30
CA GLU A 26 23.68 11.17 26.55
C GLU A 26 22.88 11.36 25.25
N LYS A 27 21.77 12.11 25.30
CA LYS A 27 20.98 12.41 24.11
C LYS A 27 21.77 13.23 23.07
N ILE A 28 22.55 14.22 23.51
CA ILE A 28 23.37 15.05 22.60
C ILE A 28 24.46 14.20 21.94
N GLU A 29 25.08 13.30 22.68
CA GLU A 29 26.10 12.37 22.15
C GLU A 29 25.48 11.40 21.14
N GLN A 30 24.32 10.82 21.47
CA GLN A 30 23.55 9.97 20.56
C GLN A 30 23.19 10.70 19.26
N GLU A 31 22.65 11.92 19.35
CA GLU A 31 22.32 12.74 18.18
C GLU A 31 23.58 13.08 17.34
N ALA A 32 24.74 13.28 17.97
CA ALA A 32 26.00 13.54 17.26
C ALA A 32 26.51 12.30 16.52
N ASP A 33 26.43 11.12 17.14
CA ASP A 33 26.81 9.84 16.54
C ASP A 33 25.89 9.48 15.37
N GLU A 34 24.59 9.67 15.56
CA GLU A 34 23.56 9.49 14.53
C GLU A 34 23.82 10.37 13.32
N ASN A 35 24.00 11.68 13.53
CA ASN A 35 24.31 12.62 12.45
C ASN A 35 25.62 12.29 11.72
N THR A 36 26.63 11.82 12.45
CA THR A 36 27.90 11.38 11.85
C THR A 36 27.68 10.16 10.96
N LEU A 37 26.88 9.18 11.39
CA LEU A 37 26.58 8.00 10.59
C LEU A 37 25.72 8.34 9.35
N LEU A 38 24.72 9.21 9.51
CA LEU A 38 23.84 9.66 8.42
C LEU A 38 24.61 10.48 7.36
N THR A 39 25.57 11.31 7.77
CA THR A 39 26.42 12.08 6.83
C THR A 39 27.42 11.19 6.07
N GLN A 40 27.84 10.08 6.66
CA GLN A 40 28.68 9.07 5.99
C GLN A 40 27.90 8.06 5.14
N ARG A 41 26.58 8.28 4.93
CA ARG A 41 25.71 7.37 4.19
C ARG A 41 26.27 7.07 2.79
N LYS A 42 26.80 5.86 2.63
CA LYS A 42 27.16 5.32 1.31
C LYS A 42 25.91 4.73 0.65
N SER A 43 25.83 4.87 -0.68
CA SER A 43 24.78 4.24 -1.48
C SER A 43 25.06 2.75 -1.60
N TYR A 44 24.48 1.97 -0.70
CA TYR A 44 24.51 0.51 -0.74
C TYR A 44 23.22 -0.02 -1.35
N TYR A 45 23.32 -1.10 -2.13
CA TYR A 45 22.13 -1.84 -2.59
C TYR A 45 21.29 -2.28 -1.38
N GLN A 46 19.96 -2.17 -1.48
CA GLN A 46 19.03 -2.31 -0.35
C GLN A 46 19.17 -3.66 0.38
N GLY A 47 19.34 -4.77 -0.35
CA GLY A 47 19.53 -6.11 0.22
C GLY A 47 20.98 -6.47 0.57
N SER A 48 21.94 -5.56 0.42
CA SER A 48 23.35 -5.89 0.67
C SER A 48 23.66 -6.03 2.17
N ARG A 49 24.62 -6.89 2.50
CA ARG A 49 25.15 -7.04 3.87
C ARG A 49 25.55 -5.69 4.49
N TYR A 50 26.24 -4.84 3.73
CA TYR A 50 26.63 -3.51 4.20
C TYR A 50 25.43 -2.61 4.52
N ARG A 51 24.34 -2.71 3.77
CA ARG A 51 23.11 -1.96 4.06
C ARG A 51 22.42 -2.48 5.32
N GLN A 52 22.43 -3.80 5.55
CA GLN A 52 21.89 -4.41 6.75
C GLN A 52 22.69 -3.99 7.99
N GLU A 53 24.02 -4.12 7.95
CA GLU A 53 24.92 -3.68 9.04
C GLU A 53 24.79 -2.18 9.33
N TYR A 54 24.60 -1.36 8.29
CA TYR A 54 24.31 0.07 8.44
C TYR A 54 23.00 0.32 9.19
N SER A 55 21.94 -0.44 8.87
CA SER A 55 20.64 -0.31 9.53
C SER A 55 20.70 -0.79 10.98
N ASP A 56 21.47 -1.84 11.26
CA ASP A 56 21.73 -2.33 12.63
C ASP A 56 22.42 -1.27 13.50
N LYS A 57 23.40 -0.56 12.93
CA LYS A 57 24.06 0.55 13.62
C LYS A 57 23.08 1.68 13.95
N LEU A 58 22.24 2.09 13.00
CA LEU A 58 21.21 3.11 13.26
C LEU A 58 20.26 2.70 14.38
N ILE A 59 19.76 1.46 14.35
CA ILE A 59 18.91 0.92 15.42
C ILE A 59 19.63 0.86 16.77
N SER A 60 20.93 0.55 16.78
CA SER A 60 21.72 0.52 18.02
C SER A 60 21.97 1.91 18.62
N ILE A 61 22.03 2.94 17.78
CA ILE A 61 22.19 4.35 18.19
C ILE A 61 20.85 4.87 18.70
N ASP A 62 19.78 4.72 17.92
CA ASP A 62 18.42 5.08 18.32
C ASP A 62 17.43 3.92 18.09
N SER A 63 17.14 3.22 19.18
CA SER A 63 16.19 2.10 19.18
C SER A 63 14.72 2.53 19.21
N THR A 64 14.45 3.83 19.33
CA THR A 64 13.10 4.41 19.41
C THR A 64 12.64 5.04 18.09
N ASN A 65 13.54 5.23 17.14
CA ASN A 65 13.21 5.74 15.81
C ASN A 65 12.54 4.66 14.94
N ALA A 66 11.26 4.86 14.62
CA ALA A 66 10.46 3.91 13.82
C ALA A 66 10.98 3.72 12.39
N GLU A 67 11.50 4.77 11.75
CA GLU A 67 11.95 4.74 10.36
C GLU A 67 13.12 3.77 10.16
N TYR A 68 13.96 3.56 11.17
CA TYR A 68 15.09 2.64 11.08
C TYR A 68 14.65 1.18 10.98
N TYR A 69 13.63 0.82 11.78
CA TYR A 69 13.01 -0.50 11.69
C TYR A 69 12.23 -0.65 10.38
N GLN A 70 11.49 0.38 9.96
CA GLN A 70 10.75 0.39 8.69
C GLN A 70 11.68 0.20 7.49
N GLY A 71 12.76 0.99 7.42
CA GLY A 71 13.73 0.95 6.33
C GLY A 71 14.42 -0.41 6.22
N LYS A 72 14.75 -1.04 7.36
CA LYS A 72 15.29 -2.40 7.39
C LYS A 72 14.23 -3.44 7.00
N SER A 73 13.00 -3.32 7.51
CA SER A 73 11.87 -4.19 7.16
C SER A 73 11.57 -4.18 5.66
N MET A 74 11.51 -3.01 5.04
CA MET A 74 11.31 -2.81 3.61
C MET A 74 12.38 -3.56 2.79
N ALA A 75 13.65 -3.46 3.19
CA ALA A 75 14.73 -4.13 2.49
C ALA A 75 14.56 -5.66 2.51
N HIS A 76 14.20 -6.24 3.66
CA HIS A 76 13.92 -7.68 3.78
C HIS A 76 12.63 -8.09 3.07
N THR A 77 11.59 -7.25 3.08
CA THR A 77 10.33 -7.49 2.36
C THR A 77 10.59 -7.66 0.87
N LYS A 78 11.39 -6.77 0.27
CA LYS A 78 11.71 -6.80 -1.17
C LYS A 78 12.51 -8.01 -1.62
N ILE A 79 13.31 -8.60 -0.73
CA ILE A 79 14.09 -9.82 -1.04
C ILE A 79 13.36 -11.11 -0.64
N GLY A 80 12.16 -11.02 -0.06
CA GLY A 80 11.35 -12.17 0.33
C GLY A 80 11.62 -12.72 1.74
N ASP A 81 12.44 -12.04 2.55
CA ASP A 81 12.78 -12.44 3.93
C ASP A 81 11.69 -12.02 4.92
N TYR A 82 10.45 -12.45 4.69
CA TYR A 82 9.28 -12.01 5.45
C TYR A 82 9.38 -12.34 6.95
N HIS A 83 10.04 -13.44 7.32
CA HIS A 83 10.26 -13.83 8.71
C HIS A 83 11.13 -12.83 9.50
N ILE A 84 11.99 -12.06 8.82
CA ILE A 84 12.78 -10.96 9.42
C ILE A 84 12.03 -9.64 9.28
N ALA A 85 11.45 -9.39 8.10
CA ALA A 85 10.79 -8.15 7.78
C ALA A 85 9.58 -7.86 8.68
N PHE A 86 8.74 -8.86 8.92
CA PHE A 86 7.47 -8.68 9.62
C PHE A 86 7.64 -8.27 11.10
N PRO A 87 8.52 -8.91 11.90
CA PRO A 87 8.79 -8.44 13.28
C PRO A 87 9.37 -7.02 13.34
N LEU A 88 10.20 -6.64 12.36
CA LEU A 88 10.73 -5.28 12.27
C LEU A 88 9.63 -4.27 11.95
N LEU A 89 8.68 -4.64 11.08
CA LEU A 89 7.55 -3.80 10.72
C LEU A 89 6.60 -3.59 11.91
N GLU A 90 6.28 -4.66 12.63
CA GLU A 90 5.50 -4.59 13.87
C GLU A 90 6.19 -3.70 14.92
N LYS A 91 7.52 -3.82 15.05
CA LYS A 91 8.30 -2.95 15.94
C LYS A 91 8.22 -1.49 15.50
N ALA A 92 8.41 -1.20 14.21
CA ALA A 92 8.28 0.15 13.65
C ALA A 92 6.89 0.74 13.96
N TYR A 93 5.84 -0.02 13.66
CA TYR A 93 4.45 0.39 13.89
C TYR A 93 4.14 0.62 15.37
N SER A 94 4.72 -0.18 16.27
CA SER A 94 4.57 0.02 17.72
C SER A 94 5.21 1.30 18.24
N LEU A 95 6.22 1.84 17.53
CA LEU A 95 6.94 3.05 17.90
C LEU A 95 6.24 4.30 17.36
N ASP A 96 5.78 4.27 16.11
CA ASP A 96 5.02 5.36 15.50
C ASP A 96 3.93 4.81 14.57
N LYS A 97 2.69 4.83 15.04
CA LYS A 97 1.56 4.33 14.25
C LYS A 97 1.20 5.25 13.10
N LYS A 98 1.37 6.57 13.27
CA LYS A 98 0.95 7.55 12.28
C LYS A 98 1.89 7.52 11.09
N GLU A 99 3.19 7.51 11.35
CA GLU A 99 4.21 7.48 10.29
C GLU A 99 4.29 6.12 9.59
N ILE A 100 3.96 5.02 10.27
CA ILE A 100 4.12 3.68 9.69
C ILE A 100 2.81 3.12 9.11
N GLY A 101 1.66 3.58 9.61
CA GLY A 101 0.34 2.99 9.33
C GLY A 101 -0.01 2.89 7.84
N TYR A 102 0.19 3.97 7.09
CA TYR A 102 -0.11 4.02 5.64
C TYR A 102 0.64 2.95 4.86
N TYR A 103 1.95 2.90 5.05
CA TYR A 103 2.83 1.98 4.35
C TYR A 103 2.65 0.53 4.83
N TYR A 104 2.33 0.34 6.11
CA TYR A 104 2.07 -1.00 6.64
C TYR A 104 0.85 -1.64 5.97
N GLY A 105 -0.28 -0.91 5.89
CA GLY A 105 -1.46 -1.41 5.18
C GLY A 105 -1.17 -1.78 3.73
N TRP A 106 -0.41 -0.92 3.02
CA TRP A 106 0.01 -1.15 1.64
C TRP A 106 0.88 -2.41 1.47
N LEU A 107 1.85 -2.63 2.37
CA LEU A 107 2.64 -3.86 2.37
C LEU A 107 1.78 -5.11 2.59
N LEU A 108 0.84 -5.04 3.53
CA LEU A 108 -0.04 -6.16 3.85
C LEU A 108 -0.87 -6.56 2.63
N LEU A 109 -1.36 -5.58 1.86
CA LEU A 109 -2.06 -5.81 0.60
C LEU A 109 -1.14 -6.40 -0.48
N TYR A 110 0.00 -5.75 -0.76
CA TYR A 110 0.78 -6.05 -1.96
C TYR A 110 1.82 -7.17 -1.79
N TYR A 111 2.41 -7.31 -0.60
CA TYR A 111 3.50 -8.26 -0.35
C TYR A 111 3.07 -9.44 0.51
N TYR A 112 2.35 -9.17 1.61
CA TYR A 112 1.96 -10.24 2.55
C TYR A 112 0.64 -10.92 2.21
N ARG A 113 -0.19 -10.27 1.36
CA ARG A 113 -1.55 -10.74 1.00
C ARG A 113 -2.45 -11.00 2.22
N ASP A 114 -2.25 -10.26 3.29
CA ASP A 114 -3.05 -10.31 4.52
C ASP A 114 -4.06 -9.16 4.49
N TYR A 115 -5.15 -9.37 3.76
CA TYR A 115 -6.12 -8.32 3.42
C TYR A 115 -6.92 -7.86 4.65
N GLU A 116 -7.23 -8.75 5.59
CA GLU A 116 -7.94 -8.40 6.81
C GLU A 116 -7.10 -7.47 7.68
N ARG A 117 -5.81 -7.79 7.88
CA ARG A 117 -4.91 -6.89 8.61
C ARG A 117 -4.62 -5.62 7.84
N ALA A 118 -4.54 -5.68 6.51
CA ALA A 118 -4.37 -4.50 5.69
C ALA A 118 -5.51 -3.50 5.94
N ILE A 119 -6.76 -3.94 5.85
CA ILE A 119 -7.94 -3.09 6.13
C ILE A 119 -7.90 -2.54 7.54
N ALA A 120 -7.59 -3.37 8.54
CA ALA A 120 -7.50 -2.92 9.93
C ALA A 120 -6.44 -1.82 10.10
N ARG A 121 -5.24 -1.99 9.51
CA ARG A 121 -4.16 -0.99 9.57
C ARG A 121 -4.49 0.29 8.81
N LEU A 122 -5.14 0.18 7.65
CA LEU A 122 -5.57 1.34 6.88
C LEU A 122 -6.67 2.12 7.63
N ASN A 123 -7.62 1.45 8.27
CA ASN A 123 -8.62 2.11 9.12
C ASN A 123 -7.98 2.78 10.33
N GLU A 124 -7.06 2.10 11.02
CA GLU A 124 -6.31 2.71 12.14
C GLU A 124 -5.52 3.94 11.69
N TYR A 125 -5.00 3.95 10.46
CA TYR A 125 -4.32 5.11 9.89
C TYR A 125 -5.29 6.26 9.62
N ASP A 126 -6.39 5.99 8.94
CA ASP A 126 -7.49 6.94 8.64
C ASP A 126 -8.03 7.63 9.91
N ASP A 127 -8.22 6.85 10.98
CA ASP A 127 -8.67 7.36 12.28
C ASP A 127 -7.67 8.35 12.93
N LEU A 128 -6.38 8.30 12.58
CA LEU A 128 -5.35 9.22 13.06
C LEU A 128 -5.34 10.55 12.28
N THR A 129 -5.97 10.58 11.10
CA THR A 129 -5.99 11.69 10.14
C THR A 129 -7.41 11.98 9.61
N PRO A 130 -8.44 12.08 10.49
CA PRO A 130 -9.85 12.01 10.09
C PRO A 130 -10.39 13.19 9.25
N ASN A 131 -9.58 14.23 9.04
CA ASN A 131 -9.95 15.43 8.29
C ASN A 131 -9.19 15.56 6.97
N GLU A 132 -8.32 14.61 6.65
CA GLU A 132 -7.48 14.64 5.46
C GLU A 132 -7.66 13.35 4.66
N PRO A 133 -7.78 13.43 3.33
CA PRO A 133 -7.70 12.24 2.49
C PRO A 133 -6.32 11.60 2.65
N ASP A 134 -6.31 10.31 2.93
CA ASP A 134 -5.07 9.58 3.15
C ASP A 134 -4.56 8.90 1.88
N PHE A 135 -3.26 9.03 1.64
CA PHE A 135 -2.58 8.45 0.49
C PHE A 135 -1.34 7.67 0.94
N CYS A 136 -1.15 6.50 0.36
CA CYS A 136 0.07 5.72 0.52
C CYS A 136 0.80 5.65 -0.82
N TRP A 137 1.99 6.25 -0.90
CA TRP A 137 2.79 6.32 -2.14
C TRP A 137 2.03 6.90 -3.36
N GLY A 138 1.02 7.74 -3.11
CA GLY A 138 0.17 8.33 -4.14
C GLY A 138 -1.11 7.54 -4.43
N GLU A 139 -1.30 6.36 -3.84
CA GLU A 139 -2.55 5.60 -3.91
C GLU A 139 -3.49 6.01 -2.78
N HIS A 140 -4.70 6.43 -3.13
CA HIS A 140 -5.72 6.81 -2.16
C HIS A 140 -6.12 5.62 -1.26
N ILE A 141 -6.34 5.85 0.03
CA ILE A 141 -6.62 4.79 1.00
C ILE A 141 -7.84 3.93 0.64
N ASN A 142 -8.94 4.53 0.21
CA ASN A 142 -10.13 3.82 -0.25
C ASN A 142 -9.87 2.95 -1.50
N PHE A 143 -8.93 3.32 -2.37
CA PHE A 143 -8.50 2.43 -3.45
C PHE A 143 -7.87 1.15 -2.88
N LEU A 144 -6.97 1.28 -1.90
CA LEU A 144 -6.31 0.15 -1.23
C LEU A 144 -7.32 -0.72 -0.47
N LYS A 145 -8.23 -0.12 0.30
CA LYS A 145 -9.31 -0.84 1.00
C LYS A 145 -10.20 -1.58 0.01
N GLY A 146 -10.61 -0.92 -1.08
CA GLY A 146 -11.40 -1.52 -2.16
C GLY A 146 -10.71 -2.73 -2.80
N LEU A 147 -9.41 -2.63 -3.05
CA LEU A 147 -8.61 -3.77 -3.52
C LEU A 147 -8.58 -4.91 -2.50
N CYS A 148 -8.39 -4.63 -1.21
CA CYS A 148 -8.41 -5.64 -0.14
C CYS A 148 -9.74 -6.41 -0.13
N TYR A 149 -10.87 -5.70 -0.05
CA TYR A 149 -12.20 -6.32 -0.06
C TYR A 149 -12.45 -7.14 -1.33
N LYS A 150 -12.04 -6.63 -2.51
CA LYS A 150 -12.16 -7.36 -3.77
C LYS A 150 -11.35 -8.67 -3.75
N GLN A 151 -10.15 -8.68 -3.17
CA GLN A 151 -9.35 -9.91 -3.04
C GLN A 151 -9.98 -10.91 -2.06
N MET A 152 -10.65 -10.40 -1.02
CA MET A 152 -11.47 -11.21 -0.11
C MET A 152 -12.80 -11.66 -0.72
N LYS A 153 -13.12 -11.23 -1.96
CA LYS A 153 -14.40 -11.44 -2.67
C LYS A 153 -15.60 -10.78 -1.98
N ASP A 154 -15.35 -9.82 -1.10
CA ASP A 154 -16.37 -8.95 -0.53
C ASP A 154 -16.61 -7.78 -1.49
N TYR A 155 -17.33 -8.07 -2.58
CA TYR A 155 -17.49 -7.13 -3.67
C TYR A 155 -18.38 -5.94 -3.31
N ASP A 156 -19.34 -6.10 -2.39
CA ASP A 156 -20.20 -5.00 -1.95
C ASP A 156 -19.38 -3.94 -1.20
N ASN A 157 -18.53 -4.36 -0.24
CA ASN A 157 -17.64 -3.42 0.44
C ASN A 157 -16.58 -2.85 -0.51
N ALA A 158 -16.06 -3.64 -1.45
CA ALA A 158 -15.15 -3.12 -2.47
C ALA A 158 -15.79 -1.99 -3.30
N ILE A 159 -17.03 -2.17 -3.74
CA ILE A 159 -17.80 -1.15 -4.48
C ILE A 159 -17.99 0.10 -3.63
N ASN A 160 -18.30 -0.04 -2.34
CA ASN A 160 -18.46 1.11 -1.44
C ASN A 160 -17.17 1.92 -1.33
N GLU A 161 -16.02 1.26 -1.17
CA GLU A 161 -14.73 1.96 -1.10
C GLU A 161 -14.38 2.66 -2.42
N PHE A 162 -14.59 2.00 -3.57
CA PHE A 162 -14.37 2.64 -4.88
C PHE A 162 -15.36 3.78 -5.15
N ASN A 163 -16.60 3.70 -4.66
CA ASN A 163 -17.56 4.79 -4.72
C ASN A 163 -17.07 6.01 -3.93
N THR A 164 -16.58 5.79 -2.70
CA THR A 164 -16.02 6.86 -1.87
C THR A 164 -14.82 7.52 -2.56
N LEU A 165 -13.93 6.72 -3.14
CA LEU A 165 -12.80 7.19 -3.95
C LEU A 165 -13.26 8.08 -5.12
N ILE A 166 -14.15 7.56 -5.97
CA ILE A 166 -14.62 8.25 -7.18
C ILE A 166 -15.35 9.55 -6.83
N ASN A 167 -16.16 9.55 -5.78
CA ASN A 167 -16.85 10.75 -5.32
C ASN A 167 -15.90 11.81 -4.78
N TYR A 168 -14.79 11.38 -4.16
CA TYR A 168 -13.78 12.27 -3.60
C TYR A 168 -12.89 12.88 -4.69
N GLU A 169 -12.30 12.05 -5.57
CA GLU A 169 -11.36 12.51 -6.59
C GLU A 169 -12.05 13.11 -7.83
N GLY A 170 -13.32 12.77 -8.07
CA GLY A 170 -14.11 13.32 -9.16
C GLY A 170 -13.48 13.10 -10.53
N GLU A 171 -13.22 14.18 -11.27
CA GLU A 171 -12.58 14.12 -12.59
C GLU A 171 -11.08 13.74 -12.55
N HIS A 172 -10.46 13.78 -11.37
CA HIS A 172 -9.05 13.41 -11.18
C HIS A 172 -8.85 11.95 -10.81
N VAL A 173 -9.94 11.18 -10.65
CA VAL A 173 -9.82 9.78 -10.26
C VAL A 173 -9.05 8.98 -11.29
N ASP A 174 -8.13 8.14 -10.80
CA ASP A 174 -7.41 7.22 -11.67
C ASP A 174 -8.38 6.25 -12.36
N VAL A 175 -8.13 5.96 -13.64
CA VAL A 175 -8.98 5.09 -14.47
C VAL A 175 -9.25 3.74 -13.81
N TYR A 176 -8.29 3.21 -13.05
CA TYR A 176 -8.41 1.90 -12.42
C TYR A 176 -9.41 1.89 -11.25
N GLY A 177 -9.79 3.04 -10.68
CA GLY A 177 -10.91 3.12 -9.74
C GLY A 177 -12.22 2.62 -10.37
N TYR A 178 -12.52 3.07 -11.59
CA TYR A 178 -13.67 2.56 -12.35
C TYR A 178 -13.48 1.11 -12.79
N VAL A 179 -12.28 0.72 -13.23
CA VAL A 179 -12.04 -0.66 -13.67
C VAL A 179 -12.27 -1.66 -12.53
N TYR A 180 -11.72 -1.42 -11.34
CA TYR A 180 -11.89 -2.35 -10.22
C TYR A 180 -13.30 -2.32 -9.63
N ARG A 181 -14.01 -1.18 -9.65
CA ARG A 181 -15.44 -1.14 -9.33
C ARG A 181 -16.27 -1.93 -10.35
N GLY A 182 -15.99 -1.76 -11.64
CA GLY A 182 -16.65 -2.49 -12.72
C GLY A 182 -16.41 -4.00 -12.64
N ILE A 183 -15.19 -4.43 -12.31
CA ILE A 183 -14.87 -5.85 -12.04
C ILE A 183 -15.69 -6.35 -10.85
N SER A 184 -15.81 -5.58 -9.78
CA SER A 184 -16.60 -5.95 -8.60
C SER A 184 -18.10 -6.09 -8.95
N HIS A 185 -18.66 -5.15 -9.72
CA HIS A 185 -20.02 -5.27 -10.26
C HIS A 185 -20.19 -6.51 -11.15
N LEU A 186 -19.25 -6.80 -12.04
CA LEU A 186 -19.26 -7.99 -12.88
C LEU A 186 -19.29 -9.28 -12.04
N ARG A 187 -18.53 -9.33 -10.93
CA ARG A 187 -18.51 -10.50 -10.04
C ARG A 187 -19.82 -10.69 -9.26
N LEU A 188 -20.56 -9.61 -9.02
CA LEU A 188 -21.91 -9.63 -8.47
C LEU A 188 -23.00 -9.78 -9.54
N GLU A 189 -22.64 -10.02 -10.80
CA GLU A 189 -23.58 -10.12 -11.93
C GLU A 189 -24.38 -8.83 -12.20
N ASN A 190 -23.92 -7.69 -11.67
CA ASN A 190 -24.44 -6.36 -11.94
C ASN A 190 -23.92 -5.84 -13.30
N TYR A 191 -24.21 -6.59 -14.37
CA TYR A 191 -23.57 -6.42 -15.68
C TYR A 191 -23.76 -5.03 -16.30
N LYS A 192 -24.92 -4.40 -16.07
CA LYS A 192 -25.18 -3.05 -16.58
C LYS A 192 -24.24 -2.03 -15.94
N MET A 193 -24.11 -2.06 -14.61
CA MET A 193 -23.21 -1.17 -13.86
C MET A 193 -21.74 -1.43 -14.23
N ALA A 194 -21.37 -2.71 -14.41
CA ALA A 194 -20.03 -3.07 -14.86
C ALA A 194 -19.70 -2.46 -16.24
N ILE A 195 -20.61 -2.56 -17.21
CA ILE A 195 -20.42 -1.95 -18.53
C ILE A 195 -20.31 -0.42 -18.43
N GLU A 196 -21.16 0.22 -17.63
CA GLU A 196 -21.11 1.67 -17.40
C GLU A 196 -19.74 2.10 -16.84
N ASP A 197 -19.19 1.37 -15.87
CA ASP A 197 -17.86 1.63 -15.31
C ASP A 197 -16.74 1.44 -16.34
N PHE A 198 -16.80 0.36 -17.14
CA PHE A 198 -15.81 0.15 -18.20
C PHE A 198 -15.90 1.20 -19.30
N ASP A 199 -17.11 1.69 -19.62
CA ASP A 199 -17.31 2.77 -20.58
C ASP A 199 -16.73 4.10 -20.09
N VAL A 200 -16.91 4.41 -18.80
CA VAL A 200 -16.27 5.58 -18.19
C VAL A 200 -14.75 5.44 -18.21
N ALA A 201 -14.22 4.27 -17.85
CA ALA A 201 -12.78 3.99 -17.89
C ALA A 201 -12.20 4.18 -19.31
N ILE A 202 -12.87 3.64 -20.33
CA ILE A 202 -12.48 3.79 -21.74
C ILE A 202 -12.58 5.25 -22.20
N LYS A 203 -13.57 6.01 -21.73
CA LYS A 203 -13.69 7.43 -22.05
C LYS A 203 -12.53 8.25 -21.47
N ILE A 204 -12.10 7.95 -20.23
CA ILE A 204 -10.98 8.62 -19.55
C ILE A 204 -9.65 8.23 -20.20
N TYR A 205 -9.43 6.93 -20.40
CA TYR A 205 -8.23 6.39 -21.00
C TYR A 205 -8.59 5.40 -22.13
N PRO A 206 -8.67 5.87 -23.38
CA PRO A 206 -9.07 5.04 -24.53
C PRO A 206 -8.16 3.84 -24.82
N ASN A 207 -6.97 3.79 -24.22
CA ASN A 207 -6.03 2.68 -24.36
C ASN A 207 -6.04 1.73 -23.14
N CYS A 208 -7.07 1.79 -22.29
CA CYS A 208 -7.21 0.89 -21.14
C CYS A 208 -7.57 -0.54 -21.58
N SER A 209 -6.56 -1.36 -21.91
CA SER A 209 -6.76 -2.74 -22.35
C SER A 209 -7.59 -3.56 -21.36
N MET A 210 -7.40 -3.35 -20.05
CA MET A 210 -8.15 -4.02 -19.00
C MET A 210 -9.64 -3.70 -19.03
N ALA A 211 -10.03 -2.44 -19.26
CA ALA A 211 -11.43 -2.05 -19.38
C ALA A 211 -12.11 -2.75 -20.58
N TYR A 212 -11.46 -2.80 -21.75
CA TYR A 212 -12.00 -3.53 -22.90
C TYR A 212 -12.14 -5.03 -22.64
N PHE A 213 -11.14 -5.65 -22.02
CA PHE A 213 -11.19 -7.07 -21.70
C PHE A 213 -12.38 -7.40 -20.78
N TYR A 214 -12.50 -6.69 -19.65
CA TYR A 214 -13.58 -6.97 -18.70
C TYR A 214 -14.96 -6.56 -19.24
N LYS A 215 -15.04 -5.56 -20.12
CA LYS A 215 -16.26 -5.26 -20.87
C LYS A 215 -16.65 -6.40 -21.82
N GLY A 216 -15.68 -6.98 -22.53
CA GLY A 216 -15.89 -8.18 -23.37
C GLY A 216 -16.38 -9.38 -22.57
N LEU A 217 -15.78 -9.62 -21.40
CA LEU A 217 -16.22 -10.65 -20.45
C LEU A 217 -17.65 -10.42 -19.99
N THR A 218 -18.02 -9.17 -19.74
CA THR A 218 -19.39 -8.81 -19.36
C THR A 218 -20.38 -9.06 -20.49
N TYR A 219 -20.06 -8.69 -21.73
CA TYR A 219 -20.90 -8.99 -22.89
C TYR A 219 -21.05 -10.49 -23.13
N GLN A 220 -20.00 -11.27 -22.94
CA GLN A 220 -20.08 -12.72 -23.04
C GLN A 220 -21.05 -13.31 -22.00
N LYS A 221 -20.99 -12.83 -20.75
CA LYS A 221 -21.93 -13.26 -19.69
C LYS A 221 -23.38 -12.89 -19.98
N LEU A 222 -23.61 -11.77 -20.68
CA LEU A 222 -24.93 -11.34 -21.13
C LEU A 222 -25.42 -12.05 -22.40
N GLY A 223 -24.62 -12.92 -23.03
CA GLY A 223 -25.00 -13.61 -24.27
C GLY A 223 -24.89 -12.73 -25.52
N PHE A 224 -23.99 -11.74 -25.52
CA PHE A 224 -23.70 -10.89 -26.68
C PHE A 224 -22.33 -11.22 -27.30
N PRO A 225 -22.17 -12.38 -27.97
CA PRO A 225 -20.85 -12.88 -28.40
C PRO A 225 -20.16 -11.98 -29.43
N LYS A 226 -20.92 -11.27 -30.29
CA LYS A 226 -20.35 -10.32 -31.26
C LYS A 226 -19.65 -9.15 -30.56
N LEU A 227 -20.35 -8.51 -29.61
CA LEU A 227 -19.79 -7.40 -28.83
C LEU A 227 -18.63 -7.85 -27.94
N ALA A 228 -18.71 -9.05 -27.38
CA ALA A 228 -17.62 -9.64 -26.62
C ALA A 228 -16.36 -9.81 -27.48
N LYS A 229 -16.51 -10.39 -28.68
CA LYS A 229 -15.41 -10.61 -29.62
C LYS A 229 -14.76 -9.30 -30.06
N GLU A 230 -15.55 -8.28 -30.38
CA GLU A 230 -15.05 -6.93 -30.71
C GLU A 230 -14.20 -6.34 -29.57
N ALA A 231 -14.73 -6.37 -28.34
CA ALA A 231 -14.03 -5.85 -27.17
C ALA A 231 -12.73 -6.62 -26.87
N TYR A 232 -12.74 -7.95 -26.99
CA TYR A 232 -11.52 -8.76 -26.83
C TYR A 232 -10.47 -8.46 -27.89
N PHE A 233 -10.85 -8.27 -29.17
CA PHE A 233 -9.88 -7.87 -30.19
C PHE A 233 -9.27 -6.50 -29.90
N THR A 234 -10.06 -5.53 -29.44
CA THR A 234 -9.52 -4.22 -29.03
C THR A 234 -8.56 -4.37 -27.84
N ALA A 235 -8.92 -5.17 -26.83
CA ALA A 235 -8.04 -5.43 -25.70
C ALA A 235 -6.71 -6.06 -26.17
N LYS A 236 -6.78 -7.05 -27.06
CA LYS A 236 -5.59 -7.71 -27.63
C LYS A 236 -4.69 -6.75 -28.40
N ASP A 237 -5.24 -5.95 -29.33
CA ASP A 237 -4.48 -4.94 -30.09
C ASP A 237 -3.73 -3.98 -29.16
N LEU A 238 -4.42 -3.49 -28.12
CA LEU A 238 -3.81 -2.59 -27.14
C LEU A 238 -2.67 -3.26 -26.38
N LEU A 239 -2.83 -4.51 -25.95
CA LEU A 239 -1.77 -5.27 -25.29
C LEU A 239 -0.56 -5.51 -26.20
N GLU A 240 -0.79 -5.87 -27.47
CA GLU A 240 0.28 -6.07 -28.47
C GLU A 240 1.04 -4.78 -28.76
N ARG A 241 0.37 -3.63 -28.67
CA ARG A 241 0.97 -2.28 -28.77
C ARG A 241 1.64 -1.83 -27.46
N GLY A 242 1.58 -2.63 -26.40
CA GLY A 242 2.25 -2.38 -25.12
C GLY A 242 1.42 -1.60 -24.10
N TYR A 243 0.14 -1.32 -24.35
CA TYR A 243 -0.77 -0.69 -23.40
C TYR A 243 -1.23 -1.70 -22.34
N ILE A 244 -0.32 -2.00 -21.42
CA ILE A 244 -0.50 -2.96 -20.33
C ILE A 244 -0.43 -2.19 -19.01
N HIS A 245 -1.39 -2.41 -18.11
CA HIS A 245 -1.29 -1.88 -16.76
C HIS A 245 -0.11 -2.54 -16.04
N ARG A 246 0.90 -1.75 -15.66
CA ARG A 246 2.11 -2.21 -14.98
C ARG A 246 2.42 -1.25 -13.85
N GLU A 247 2.77 -1.83 -12.72
CA GLU A 247 3.26 -1.08 -11.55
C GLU A 247 4.72 -1.40 -11.31
N SER A 248 5.48 -0.39 -10.87
CA SER A 248 6.93 -0.53 -10.71
C SER A 248 7.33 -1.33 -9.47
N TYR A 249 6.45 -1.38 -8.47
CA TYR A 249 6.78 -1.86 -7.13
C TYR A 249 5.95 -3.05 -6.66
N HIS A 250 4.88 -3.41 -7.34
CA HIS A 250 4.02 -4.52 -6.97
C HIS A 250 3.35 -5.13 -8.18
N GLU A 251 2.80 -6.33 -7.97
CA GLU A 251 1.95 -6.98 -8.94
C GLU A 251 0.62 -6.23 -9.09
N VAL A 252 0.14 -6.15 -10.32
CA VAL A 252 -1.19 -5.67 -10.67
C VAL A 252 -2.18 -6.82 -10.52
N PHE A 253 -3.20 -6.63 -9.69
CA PHE A 253 -4.28 -7.59 -9.59
C PHE A 253 -5.10 -7.62 -10.88
N ASP A 254 -5.67 -8.79 -11.21
CA ASP A 254 -6.53 -8.92 -12.39
C ASP A 254 -5.82 -8.56 -13.71
N ALA A 255 -4.48 -8.62 -13.71
CA ALA A 255 -3.68 -8.35 -14.90
C ALA A 255 -4.02 -9.31 -16.04
N ILE A 256 -4.11 -8.75 -17.24
CA ILE A 256 -4.44 -9.48 -18.46
C ILE A 256 -3.20 -9.62 -19.36
N SER A 257 -3.20 -10.66 -20.18
CA SER A 257 -2.13 -10.93 -21.16
C SER A 257 -2.71 -11.29 -22.51
N VAL A 258 -1.94 -11.13 -23.60
CA VAL A 258 -2.37 -11.48 -24.96
C VAL A 258 -2.83 -12.94 -25.04
N ALA A 259 -2.07 -13.86 -24.45
CA ALA A 259 -2.40 -15.28 -24.42
C ALA A 259 -3.74 -15.55 -23.70
N MET A 260 -3.97 -14.87 -22.57
CA MET A 260 -5.25 -14.96 -21.86
C MET A 260 -6.41 -14.48 -22.76
N VAL A 261 -6.28 -13.34 -23.43
CA VAL A 261 -7.35 -12.82 -24.31
C VAL A 261 -7.62 -13.77 -25.48
N ASP A 262 -6.58 -14.39 -26.05
CA ASP A 262 -6.73 -15.38 -27.11
C ASP A 262 -7.57 -16.59 -26.70
N ASP A 263 -7.40 -17.08 -25.47
CA ASP A 263 -8.22 -18.18 -24.95
C ASP A 263 -9.71 -17.80 -24.92
N TYR A 264 -10.05 -16.57 -24.51
CA TYR A 264 -11.44 -16.10 -24.51
C TYR A 264 -12.02 -15.94 -25.92
N ILE A 265 -11.23 -15.43 -26.87
CA ILE A 265 -11.66 -15.31 -28.28
C ILE A 265 -11.93 -16.70 -28.88
N ASN A 266 -11.02 -17.65 -28.68
CA ASN A 266 -11.15 -19.01 -29.23
C ASN A 266 -12.36 -19.75 -28.64
N ASN A 267 -12.66 -19.54 -27.36
CA ASN A 267 -13.82 -20.16 -26.70
C ASN A 267 -15.16 -19.59 -27.20
N LEU A 268 -15.21 -18.34 -27.67
CA LEU A 268 -16.43 -17.77 -28.28
C LEU A 268 -16.78 -18.42 -29.61
N ASP A 269 -15.77 -18.86 -30.37
CA ASP A 269 -15.95 -19.47 -31.70
C ASP A 269 -16.38 -20.95 -31.64
N GLN A 270 -16.44 -21.53 -30.43
CA GLN A 270 -16.87 -22.92 -30.19
C GLN A 270 -18.35 -23.05 -29.77
N ILE A 271 -19.07 -21.94 -29.62
CA ILE A 271 -20.49 -21.86 -29.20
C ILE A 271 -21.38 -21.58 -30.41
#